data_AF-A0A7J4V8U1-F1
#
_entry.id   AF-A0A7J4V8U1-F1
#
_cell.length_a   1.000
_cell.length_b   1.000
_cell.length_c   1.000
_cell.angle_alpha   90.00
_cell.angle_beta   90.00
_cell.angle_gamma   90.00
#
_symmetry.space_group_name_H-M   'P 1'
#
loop_
_entity.id
_entity.type
_entity.pdbx_description
1 polymer ?
#
loop_
_entity_poly.entity_id
_entity_poly.type
_entity_poly.pdbx_seq_one_letter_code
_entity_poly.pdbx_strand_id
1 'polypeptide(L)'
;TGQQGLEPKDVMPTLLEESKRALKTISNLEKIIYCERSEAKATIVYEALNKALQRTNIQFTEEQLQTIIDPILKDLSKKLRKVARAQKESEQVQRILSAWSEYVFKRGFVTWQFGQFCRLFLENFLLYYKWGKEEKDTSRGINSVVSRENFSPWVQQYLHMLRVTGNTFSHVRKDYVPSLTEQKDIIIALNSLLRIVEFWGEILKIKE
;
A
#
# COMPACT_ATOMS: atom_id res chain seq x y z
N THR A 1 -7.75 -32.71 8.63
CA THR A 1 -7.72 -33.62 7.46
C THR A 1 -6.64 -34.71 7.55
N GLY A 2 -6.01 -34.92 8.72
CA GLY A 2 -4.97 -35.94 8.93
C GLY A 2 -5.51 -37.37 8.91
N GLN A 3 -5.17 -38.22 9.89
CA GLN A 3 -5.54 -39.65 9.88
C GLN A 3 -7.05 -39.94 9.79
N GLN A 4 -7.91 -38.97 10.10
CA GLN A 4 -9.36 -39.07 9.95
C GLN A 4 -9.86 -38.90 8.50
N GLY A 5 -9.01 -38.52 7.54
CA GLY A 5 -9.35 -38.45 6.11
C GLY A 5 -10.40 -37.38 5.72
N LEU A 6 -10.83 -36.53 6.65
CA LEU A 6 -11.79 -35.46 6.37
C LEU A 6 -11.19 -34.42 5.43
N GLU A 7 -11.94 -33.93 4.45
CA GLU A 7 -11.49 -32.85 3.56
C GLU A 7 -11.71 -31.47 4.21
N PRO A 8 -10.85 -30.46 3.94
CA PRO A 8 -10.95 -29.16 4.63
C PRO A 8 -12.31 -28.50 4.37
N LYS A 9 -12.82 -28.61 3.14
CA LYS A 9 -14.11 -28.05 2.71
C LYS A 9 -15.29 -28.50 3.60
N ASP A 10 -15.22 -29.69 4.17
CA ASP A 10 -16.31 -30.28 4.95
C ASP A 10 -16.26 -29.83 6.42
N VAL A 11 -15.07 -29.51 6.93
CA VAL A 11 -14.86 -29.12 8.34
C VAL A 11 -14.92 -27.60 8.51
N MET A 12 -14.52 -26.84 7.49
CA MET A 12 -14.43 -25.39 7.55
C MET A 12 -15.72 -24.68 7.94
N PRO A 13 -16.93 -25.05 7.47
CA PRO A 13 -18.16 -24.37 7.87
C PRO A 13 -18.37 -24.37 9.39
N THR A 14 -18.24 -25.54 10.01
CA THR A 14 -18.37 -25.72 11.46
C THR A 14 -17.27 -24.98 12.22
N LEU A 15 -16.02 -25.13 11.78
CA LEU A 15 -14.87 -24.44 12.39
C LEU A 15 -15.03 -22.91 12.37
N LEU A 16 -15.51 -22.36 11.26
CA LEU A 16 -15.71 -20.91 11.10
C LEU A 16 -16.85 -20.39 11.97
N GLU A 17 -17.92 -21.16 12.12
CA GLU A 17 -19.04 -20.80 13.01
C GLU A 17 -18.57 -20.73 14.48
N GLU A 18 -17.90 -21.78 14.95
CA GLU A 18 -17.36 -21.84 16.32
C GLU A 18 -16.30 -20.77 16.56
N SER A 19 -15.45 -20.51 15.56
CA SER A 19 -14.42 -19.47 15.65
C SER A 19 -15.02 -18.07 15.73
N LYS A 20 -16.10 -17.79 14.97
CA LYS A 20 -16.87 -16.54 15.09
C LYS A 20 -17.51 -16.40 16.47
N ARG A 21 -18.03 -17.50 17.03
CA ARG A 21 -18.62 -17.50 18.38
C ARG A 21 -17.56 -17.23 19.43
N ALA A 22 -16.41 -17.89 19.36
CA ALA A 22 -15.29 -17.71 20.28
C ALA A 22 -14.78 -16.25 20.29
N LEU A 23 -14.56 -15.67 19.10
CA LEU A 23 -14.12 -14.26 18.99
C LEU A 23 -15.12 -13.24 19.57
N LYS A 24 -16.42 -13.58 19.64
CA LYS A 24 -17.44 -12.71 20.23
C LYS A 24 -17.61 -12.89 21.73
N THR A 25 -17.27 -14.06 22.25
CA THR A 25 -17.62 -14.46 23.63
C THR A 25 -16.41 -14.44 24.56
N ILE A 26 -15.20 -14.64 24.03
CA ILE A 26 -13.96 -14.69 24.80
C ILE A 26 -13.29 -13.32 24.74
N SER A 27 -13.35 -12.57 25.84
CA SER A 27 -12.96 -11.15 25.89
C SER A 27 -11.46 -10.88 25.68
N ASN A 28 -10.61 -11.88 25.90
CA ASN A 28 -9.15 -11.79 25.74
C ASN A 28 -8.62 -12.47 24.46
N LEU A 29 -9.51 -12.97 23.59
CA LEU A 29 -9.11 -13.62 22.34
C LEU A 29 -8.99 -12.58 21.22
N GLU A 30 -7.77 -12.21 20.84
CA GLU A 30 -7.53 -11.20 19.81
C GLU A 30 -7.59 -11.74 18.37
N LYS A 31 -7.12 -12.97 18.15
CA LYS A 31 -7.01 -13.56 16.81
C LYS A 31 -7.05 -15.08 16.83
N ILE A 32 -7.54 -15.66 15.74
CA ILE A 32 -7.48 -17.10 15.45
C ILE A 32 -6.70 -17.25 14.14
N ILE A 33 -5.70 -18.13 14.12
CA ILE A 33 -4.85 -18.38 12.95
C ILE A 33 -5.12 -19.80 12.45
N TYR A 34 -5.49 -19.92 11.18
CA TYR A 34 -5.63 -21.22 10.50
C TYR A 34 -4.33 -21.53 9.76
N CYS A 35 -3.74 -22.69 10.07
CA CYS A 35 -2.50 -23.15 9.46
C CYS A 35 -2.74 -24.47 8.74
N GLU A 36 -2.27 -24.58 7.50
CA GLU A 36 -2.36 -25.81 6.72
C GLU A 36 -1.04 -26.06 5.98
N ARG A 37 -0.59 -27.32 5.95
CA ARG A 37 0.75 -27.65 5.41
C ARG A 37 0.75 -27.74 3.89
N SER A 38 -0.34 -28.22 3.32
CA SER A 38 -0.50 -28.35 1.87
C SER A 38 -1.04 -27.05 1.29
N GLU A 39 -0.37 -26.50 0.27
CA GLU A 39 -0.82 -25.30 -0.44
C GLU A 39 -2.23 -25.48 -0.99
N ALA A 40 -2.53 -26.60 -1.64
CA ALA A 40 -3.86 -26.89 -2.17
C ALA A 40 -4.95 -26.87 -1.09
N LYS A 41 -4.67 -27.43 0.09
CA LYS A 41 -5.61 -27.41 1.22
C LYS A 41 -5.69 -26.02 1.88
N ALA A 42 -4.57 -25.29 1.93
CA ALA A 42 -4.51 -23.92 2.43
C ALA A 42 -5.38 -22.99 1.58
N THR A 43 -5.40 -23.15 0.26
CA THR A 43 -6.29 -22.39 -0.65
C THR A 43 -7.76 -22.63 -0.33
N ILE A 44 -8.16 -23.89 -0.08
CA ILE A 44 -9.55 -24.21 0.30
C ILE A 44 -9.93 -23.51 1.63
N VAL A 45 -9.04 -23.55 2.62
CA VAL A 45 -9.23 -22.87 3.91
C VAL A 45 -9.33 -21.36 3.72
N TYR A 46 -8.46 -20.79 2.88
CA TYR A 46 -8.42 -19.36 2.55
C TYR A 46 -9.72 -18.88 1.89
N GLU A 47 -10.23 -19.61 0.91
CA GLU A 47 -11.49 -19.30 0.23
C GLU A 47 -12.68 -19.36 1.18
N ALA A 48 -12.73 -20.40 2.03
CA ALA A 48 -13.78 -20.54 3.04
C ALA A 48 -13.76 -19.38 4.05
N LEU A 49 -12.58 -18.94 4.49
CA LEU A 49 -12.40 -17.78 5.36
C LEU A 49 -12.89 -16.49 4.71
N ASN A 50 -12.49 -16.22 3.47
CA ASN A 50 -12.89 -15.00 2.76
C ASN A 50 -14.40 -14.94 2.56
N LYS A 51 -15.02 -16.07 2.15
CA LYS A 51 -16.46 -16.18 2.02
C LYS A 51 -17.17 -15.93 3.36
N ALA A 52 -16.72 -16.56 4.44
CA ALA A 52 -17.36 -16.44 5.75
C ALA A 52 -17.20 -15.05 6.37
N LEU A 53 -16.09 -14.36 6.12
CA LEU A 53 -15.85 -12.99 6.57
C LEU A 53 -16.54 -11.95 5.69
N GLN A 54 -17.28 -12.37 4.65
CA GLN A 54 -17.81 -11.48 3.61
C GLN A 54 -16.73 -10.53 3.08
N ARG A 55 -15.48 -11.01 3.06
CA ARG A 55 -14.42 -10.35 2.30
C ARG A 55 -14.76 -10.66 0.87
N THR A 56 -15.61 -9.83 0.28
CA THR A 56 -15.82 -9.81 -1.15
C THR A 56 -14.44 -9.65 -1.75
N ASN A 57 -13.99 -10.68 -2.46
CA ASN A 57 -13.05 -10.49 -3.55
C ASN A 57 -13.78 -9.59 -4.53
N ILE A 58 -13.78 -8.27 -4.29
CA ILE A 58 -14.17 -7.29 -5.28
C ILE A 58 -13.09 -7.43 -6.34
N GLN A 59 -13.34 -8.33 -7.28
CA GLN A 59 -12.53 -8.47 -8.47
C GLN A 59 -13.00 -7.38 -9.40
N PHE A 60 -12.22 -6.32 -9.44
CA PHE A 60 -12.41 -5.31 -10.46
C PHE A 60 -11.91 -5.87 -11.78
N THR A 61 -12.66 -5.66 -12.86
CA THR A 61 -12.11 -5.82 -14.20
C THR A 61 -10.98 -4.80 -14.42
N GLU A 62 -10.08 -5.06 -15.36
CA GLU A 62 -9.00 -4.11 -15.71
C GLU A 62 -9.56 -2.73 -16.07
N GLU A 63 -10.67 -2.68 -16.81
CA GLU A 63 -11.39 -1.44 -17.14
C GLU A 63 -11.95 -0.74 -15.89
N GLN A 64 -12.58 -1.48 -14.98
CA GLN A 64 -13.11 -0.90 -13.73
C GLN A 64 -11.99 -0.32 -12.86
N LEU A 65 -10.83 -1.00 -12.77
CA LEU A 65 -9.66 -0.45 -12.08
C LEU A 65 -9.18 0.83 -12.74
N GLN A 66 -9.11 0.85 -14.07
CA GLN A 66 -8.63 2.03 -14.79
C GLN A 66 -9.54 3.23 -14.51
N THR A 67 -10.87 3.02 -14.44
CA THR A 67 -11.82 4.09 -14.08
C THR A 67 -11.65 4.63 -12.65
N ILE A 68 -11.06 3.85 -11.74
CA ILE A 68 -10.73 4.29 -10.37
C ILE A 68 -9.34 4.94 -10.32
N ILE A 69 -8.37 4.38 -11.02
CA ILE A 69 -6.98 4.81 -11.02
C ILE A 69 -6.81 6.14 -11.77
N ASP A 70 -7.42 6.30 -12.94
CA ASP A 70 -7.26 7.49 -13.79
C ASP A 70 -7.62 8.80 -13.10
N PRO A 71 -8.76 8.92 -12.38
CA PRO A 71 -9.07 10.12 -11.60
C PRO A 71 -8.01 10.43 -10.55
N ILE A 72 -7.52 9.41 -9.84
CA ILE A 72 -6.50 9.57 -8.80
C ILE A 72 -5.18 10.05 -9.42
N LEU A 73 -4.76 9.46 -10.54
CA LEU A 73 -3.55 9.87 -11.26
C LEU A 73 -3.64 11.31 -11.79
N LYS A 74 -4.81 11.70 -12.31
CA LYS A 74 -5.05 13.06 -12.80
C LYS A 74 -4.95 14.07 -11.65
N ASP A 75 -5.54 13.77 -10.50
CA ASP A 75 -5.50 14.66 -9.34
C ASP A 75 -4.10 14.73 -8.71
N LEU A 76 -3.43 13.59 -8.54
CA LEU A 76 -2.02 13.55 -8.15
C LEU A 76 -1.14 14.40 -9.07
N SER A 77 -1.31 14.26 -10.38
CA SER A 77 -0.56 15.03 -11.38
C SER A 77 -0.82 16.54 -11.23
N LYS A 78 -2.04 16.95 -10.89
CA LYS A 78 -2.40 18.36 -10.65
C LYS A 78 -1.72 18.86 -9.36
N LYS A 79 -1.83 18.11 -8.27
CA LYS A 79 -1.31 18.52 -6.95
C LYS A 79 0.22 18.51 -6.90
N LEU A 80 0.89 17.52 -7.48
CA LEU A 80 2.36 17.50 -7.60
C LEU A 80 2.89 18.69 -8.39
N ARG A 81 2.22 19.07 -9.49
CA ARG A 81 2.58 20.29 -10.25
C ARG A 81 2.42 21.56 -9.41
N LYS A 82 1.41 21.64 -8.55
CA LYS A 82 1.25 22.77 -7.63
C LYS A 82 2.37 22.83 -6.59
N VAL A 83 2.71 21.69 -5.97
CA VAL A 83 3.85 21.59 -5.04
C VAL A 83 5.14 22.02 -5.72
N ALA A 84 5.39 21.53 -6.94
CA ALA A 84 6.57 21.90 -7.71
C ALA A 84 6.65 23.39 -8.09
N ARG A 85 5.52 24.05 -8.33
CA ARG A 85 5.48 25.50 -8.54
C ARG A 85 5.79 26.28 -7.26
N ALA A 86 5.21 25.85 -6.14
CA ALA A 86 5.42 26.49 -4.84
C ALA A 86 6.86 26.31 -4.32
N GLN A 87 7.50 25.19 -4.68
CA GLN A 87 8.86 24.83 -4.28
C GLN A 87 9.78 24.70 -5.49
N LYS A 88 9.74 25.69 -6.38
CA LYS A 88 10.50 25.67 -7.66
C LYS A 88 12.01 25.50 -7.48
N GLU A 89 12.58 26.07 -6.41
CA GLU A 89 14.02 26.02 -6.13
C GLU A 89 14.44 24.72 -5.42
N SER A 90 13.48 23.89 -4.98
CA SER A 90 13.80 22.63 -4.28
C SER A 90 14.14 21.53 -5.28
N GLU A 91 15.41 21.13 -5.29
CA GLU A 91 15.90 20.01 -6.11
C GLU A 91 15.10 18.72 -5.85
N GLN A 92 14.79 18.42 -4.60
CA GLN A 92 14.05 17.22 -4.20
C GLN A 92 12.65 17.20 -4.82
N VAL A 93 11.97 18.34 -4.80
CA VAL A 93 10.63 18.48 -5.41
C VAL A 93 10.70 18.33 -6.92
N GLN A 94 11.72 18.91 -7.58
CA GLN A 94 11.90 18.76 -9.03
C GLN A 94 12.23 17.31 -9.42
N ARG A 95 13.02 16.60 -8.62
CA ARG A 95 13.28 15.17 -8.79
C ARG A 95 12.00 14.35 -8.67
N ILE A 96 11.14 14.65 -7.69
CA ILE A 96 9.82 14.00 -7.56
C ILE A 96 8.97 14.23 -8.81
N LEU A 97 8.84 15.47 -9.29
CA LEU A 97 8.04 15.78 -10.47
C LEU A 97 8.59 15.11 -11.74
N SER A 98 9.91 15.04 -11.87
CA SER A 98 10.58 14.39 -13.00
C SER A 98 10.32 12.88 -12.98
N ALA A 99 10.48 12.24 -11.82
CA ALA A 99 10.17 10.82 -11.63
C ALA A 99 8.70 10.51 -11.90
N TRP A 100 7.77 11.36 -11.44
CA TRP A 100 6.34 11.21 -11.75
C TRP A 100 6.08 11.23 -13.26
N SER A 101 6.73 12.16 -13.96
CA SER A 101 6.59 12.29 -15.41
C SER A 101 7.16 11.09 -16.17
N GLU A 102 8.30 10.55 -15.72
CA GLU A 102 8.98 9.40 -16.33
C GLU A 102 8.26 8.07 -16.10
N TYR A 103 7.88 7.81 -14.85
CA TYR A 103 7.40 6.49 -14.42
C TYR A 103 5.88 6.33 -14.43
N VAL A 104 5.13 7.44 -14.45
CA VAL A 104 3.66 7.37 -14.29
C VAL A 104 2.93 8.07 -15.43
N PHE A 105 3.33 9.30 -15.79
CA PHE A 105 2.54 10.10 -16.74
C PHE A 105 2.78 9.73 -18.22
N LYS A 106 4.04 9.57 -18.66
CA LYS A 106 4.37 9.41 -20.09
C LYS A 106 4.18 7.99 -20.64
N ARG A 107 4.19 6.96 -19.79
CA ARG A 107 4.25 5.55 -20.20
C ARG A 107 2.97 4.77 -19.95
N GLY A 108 1.94 5.43 -19.42
CA GLY A 108 0.79 4.75 -18.84
C GLY A 108 1.11 4.21 -17.46
N PHE A 109 0.07 3.93 -16.67
CA PHE A 109 0.26 3.42 -15.32
C PHE A 109 0.73 1.97 -15.34
N VAL A 110 1.92 1.71 -14.81
CA VAL A 110 2.48 0.37 -14.67
C VAL A 110 2.95 0.16 -13.25
N THR A 111 2.48 -0.91 -12.60
CA THR A 111 2.67 -1.13 -11.15
C THR A 111 4.13 -1.12 -10.71
N TRP A 112 5.03 -1.77 -11.45
CA TRP A 112 6.45 -1.79 -11.08
C TRP A 112 7.10 -0.39 -11.20
N GLN A 113 6.69 0.40 -12.19
CA GLN A 113 7.14 1.79 -12.36
C GLN A 113 6.60 2.67 -11.24
N PHE A 114 5.33 2.46 -10.85
CA PHE A 114 4.77 3.11 -9.68
C PHE A 114 5.53 2.75 -8.39
N GLY A 115 5.94 1.50 -8.22
CA GLY A 115 6.84 1.08 -7.14
C GLY A 115 8.17 1.84 -7.12
N GLN A 116 8.80 2.00 -8.29
CA GLN A 116 10.03 2.82 -8.43
C GLN A 116 9.77 4.28 -8.05
N PHE A 117 8.64 4.83 -8.52
CA PHE A 117 8.23 6.18 -8.16
C PHE A 117 8.02 6.32 -6.65
N CYS A 118 7.36 5.39 -5.96
CA CYS A 118 7.15 5.45 -4.51
C CYS A 118 8.47 5.52 -3.74
N ARG A 119 9.51 4.78 -4.15
CA ARG A 119 10.84 4.85 -3.53
C ARG A 119 11.48 6.22 -3.72
N LEU A 120 11.52 6.70 -4.95
CA LEU A 120 12.07 8.02 -5.27
C LEU A 120 11.31 9.14 -4.59
N PHE A 121 9.98 9.05 -4.54
CA PHE A 121 9.13 9.98 -3.82
C PHE A 121 9.52 10.02 -2.34
N LEU A 122 9.54 8.86 -1.68
CA LEU A 122 9.84 8.76 -0.26
C LEU A 122 11.23 9.31 0.06
N GLU A 123 12.26 8.90 -0.70
CA GLU A 123 13.63 9.38 -0.48
C GLU A 123 13.74 10.90 -0.62
N ASN A 124 13.17 11.47 -1.68
CA ASN A 124 13.23 12.92 -1.89
C ASN A 124 12.35 13.68 -0.90
N PHE A 125 11.21 13.13 -0.47
CA PHE A 125 10.38 13.71 0.58
C PHE A 125 11.14 13.77 1.92
N LEU A 126 11.81 12.69 2.31
CA LEU A 126 12.62 12.67 3.55
C LEU A 126 13.82 13.63 3.46
N LEU A 127 14.50 13.67 2.30
CA LEU A 127 15.60 14.60 2.05
C LEU A 127 15.15 16.08 2.07
N TYR A 128 13.93 16.37 1.59
CA TYR A 128 13.34 17.70 1.68
C TYR A 128 13.25 18.16 3.15
N TYR A 129 12.87 17.24 4.03
CA TYR A 129 12.91 17.43 5.49
C TYR A 129 14.28 17.10 6.09
N LYS A 130 15.39 17.32 5.37
CA LYS A 130 16.77 17.23 5.90
C LYS A 130 17.10 15.91 6.61
N TRP A 131 16.48 14.80 6.20
CA TRP A 131 16.88 13.49 6.67
C TRP A 131 18.31 13.16 6.18
N GLY A 132 19.17 12.69 7.08
CA GLY A 132 20.55 12.34 6.74
C GLY A 132 20.60 11.06 5.94
N LYS A 133 21.00 11.14 4.67
CA LYS A 133 21.09 9.98 3.75
C LYS A 133 22.06 8.88 4.23
N GLU A 134 22.94 9.19 5.19
CA GLU A 134 23.84 8.23 5.83
C GLU A 134 23.09 7.21 6.71
N GLU A 135 21.91 7.58 7.20
CA GLU A 135 20.97 6.63 7.78
C GLU A 135 20.36 5.80 6.64
N LYS A 136 20.93 4.64 6.32
CA LYS A 136 20.43 3.78 5.22
C LYS A 136 19.02 3.19 5.45
N ASP A 137 18.39 3.48 6.59
CA ASP A 137 17.11 2.91 7.02
C ASP A 137 15.97 3.92 6.84
N THR A 138 15.23 3.78 5.73
CA THR A 138 14.04 4.58 5.43
C THR A 138 12.94 4.43 6.50
N SER A 139 12.90 3.33 7.25
CA SER A 139 11.99 3.19 8.40
C SER A 139 12.27 4.22 9.46
N ARG A 140 13.54 4.33 9.84
CA ARG A 140 14.01 5.28 10.85
C ARG A 140 13.87 6.70 10.35
N GLY A 141 14.14 6.94 9.06
CA GLY A 141 13.93 8.23 8.42
C GLY A 141 12.48 8.72 8.49
N ILE A 142 11.50 7.84 8.24
CA ILE A 142 10.08 8.17 8.41
C ILE A 142 9.79 8.56 9.87
N ASN A 143 10.20 7.73 10.82
CA ASN A 143 9.94 7.97 12.24
C ASN A 143 10.59 9.27 12.74
N SER A 144 11.83 9.55 12.31
CA SER A 144 12.56 10.74 12.72
C SER A 144 11.97 12.01 12.14
N VAL A 145 11.62 12.03 10.85
CA VAL A 145 10.96 13.18 10.21
C VAL A 145 9.59 13.43 10.83
N VAL A 146 8.75 12.40 10.95
CA VAL A 146 7.41 12.56 11.55
C VAL A 146 7.49 13.10 12.97
N SER A 147 8.38 12.55 13.80
CA SER A 147 8.55 13.00 15.18
C SER A 147 9.08 14.43 15.27
N ARG A 148 10.06 14.78 14.43
CA ARG A 148 10.72 16.10 14.48
C ARG A 148 9.85 17.22 13.94
N GLU A 149 9.13 16.96 12.85
CA GLU A 149 8.22 17.93 12.24
C GLU A 149 6.82 17.92 12.89
N ASN A 150 6.62 17.06 13.90
CA ASN A 150 5.36 16.88 14.63
C ASN A 150 4.17 16.57 13.71
N PHE A 151 4.39 15.66 12.75
CA PHE A 151 3.33 15.21 11.85
C PHE A 151 2.36 14.27 12.54
N SER A 152 1.10 14.28 12.09
CA SER A 152 0.07 13.40 12.62
C SER A 152 0.39 11.91 12.35
N PRO A 153 0.00 10.97 13.24
CA PRO A 153 0.30 9.54 13.08
C PRO A 153 -0.15 8.92 11.76
N TRP A 154 -1.22 9.43 11.14
CA TRP A 154 -1.69 8.90 9.86
C TRP A 154 -0.69 9.17 8.72
N VAL A 155 0.08 10.27 8.78
CA VAL A 155 1.13 10.60 7.81
C VAL A 155 2.22 9.53 7.85
N GLN A 156 2.61 9.12 9.06
CA GLN A 156 3.58 8.05 9.28
C GLN A 156 3.11 6.73 8.65
N GLN A 157 1.84 6.37 8.86
CA GLN A 157 1.27 5.14 8.30
C GLN A 157 1.28 5.15 6.77
N TYR A 158 0.90 6.27 6.15
CA TYR A 158 0.91 6.40 4.69
C TYR A 158 2.33 6.42 4.11
N LEU A 159 3.31 7.05 4.78
CA LEU A 159 4.71 6.97 4.37
C LEU A 159 5.24 5.52 4.44
N HIS A 160 4.88 4.76 5.48
CA HIS A 160 5.21 3.34 5.55
C HIS A 160 4.51 2.52 4.48
N MET A 161 3.27 2.85 4.12
CA MET A 161 2.58 2.22 2.99
C MET A 161 3.37 2.43 1.71
N LEU A 162 3.78 3.67 1.39
CA LEU A 162 4.60 3.97 0.22
C LEU A 162 5.96 3.24 0.25
N ARG A 163 6.58 3.12 1.43
CA ARG A 163 7.81 2.34 1.60
C ARG A 163 7.60 0.87 1.24
N VAL A 164 6.55 0.25 1.78
CA VAL A 164 6.23 -1.16 1.53
C VAL A 164 5.90 -1.36 0.06
N THR A 165 5.01 -0.55 -0.53
CA THR A 165 4.69 -0.55 -1.96
C THR A 165 5.95 -0.41 -2.80
N GLY A 166 6.82 0.56 -2.49
CA GLY A 166 8.06 0.79 -3.20
C GLY A 166 8.98 -0.43 -3.16
N ASN A 167 9.20 -1.03 -1.99
CA ASN A 167 10.05 -2.21 -1.84
C ASN A 167 9.45 -3.45 -2.53
N THR A 168 8.13 -3.64 -2.46
CA THR A 168 7.44 -4.79 -3.06
C THR A 168 7.41 -4.72 -4.58
N PHE A 169 7.04 -3.56 -5.14
CA PHE A 169 6.80 -3.44 -6.58
C PHE A 169 8.04 -3.02 -7.40
N SER A 170 9.02 -2.35 -6.79
CA SER A 170 10.27 -1.98 -7.50
C SER A 170 11.14 -3.18 -7.88
N HIS A 171 10.96 -4.31 -7.18
CA HIS A 171 11.69 -5.55 -7.39
C HIS A 171 10.89 -6.61 -8.17
N VAL A 172 9.73 -6.24 -8.74
CA VAL A 172 9.00 -7.10 -9.66
C VAL A 172 9.88 -7.31 -10.91
N ARG A 173 10.60 -8.42 -10.92
CA ARG A 173 11.22 -8.96 -12.13
C ARG A 173 10.10 -9.58 -12.98
N LYS A 174 10.31 -9.72 -14.29
CA LYS A 174 9.39 -10.47 -15.18
C LYS A 174 9.02 -11.85 -14.62
N ASP A 175 9.88 -12.42 -13.78
CA ASP A 175 9.82 -13.81 -13.32
C ASP A 175 9.33 -13.95 -11.85
N TYR A 176 9.06 -12.84 -11.15
CA TYR A 176 8.59 -12.86 -9.76
C TYR A 176 7.64 -11.69 -9.47
N VAL A 177 6.35 -12.00 -9.42
CA VAL A 177 5.31 -11.15 -8.82
C VAL A 177 5.06 -11.70 -7.42
N PRO A 178 5.23 -10.92 -6.34
CA PRO A 178 4.90 -11.39 -5.00
C PRO A 178 3.44 -11.87 -4.98
N SER A 179 3.23 -13.13 -4.61
CA SER A 179 1.97 -13.87 -4.73
C SER A 179 0.80 -13.30 -3.93
N LEU A 180 1.03 -12.25 -3.14
CA LEU A 180 0.09 -11.65 -2.19
C LEU A 180 -0.29 -10.20 -2.51
N THR A 181 0.29 -9.60 -3.56
CA THR A 181 -0.03 -8.20 -3.90
C THR A 181 -1.24 -8.13 -4.80
N GLU A 182 -2.35 -7.68 -4.23
CA GLU A 182 -3.63 -7.56 -4.93
C GLU A 182 -3.79 -6.14 -5.50
N GLN A 183 -4.64 -5.98 -6.51
CA GLN A 183 -4.91 -4.68 -7.14
C GLN A 183 -5.42 -3.63 -6.14
N LYS A 184 -6.10 -4.07 -5.07
CA LYS A 184 -6.53 -3.21 -3.95
C LYS A 184 -5.35 -2.52 -3.26
N ASP A 185 -4.19 -3.17 -3.17
CA ASP A 185 -3.01 -2.63 -2.50
C ASP A 185 -2.43 -1.44 -3.29
N ILE A 186 -2.55 -1.49 -4.62
CA ILE A 186 -2.16 -0.38 -5.51
C ILE A 186 -3.08 0.82 -5.29
N ILE A 187 -4.39 0.59 -5.21
CA ILE A 187 -5.37 1.67 -4.95
C ILE A 187 -5.09 2.31 -3.58
N ILE A 188 -4.83 1.50 -2.55
CA ILE A 188 -4.47 1.97 -1.21
C ILE A 188 -3.18 2.81 -1.26
N ALA A 189 -2.16 2.36 -2.00
CA ALA A 189 -0.90 3.08 -2.14
C ALA A 189 -1.05 4.40 -2.92
N LEU A 190 -1.82 4.40 -4.01
CA LEU A 190 -2.16 5.61 -4.77
C LEU A 190 -2.90 6.63 -3.91
N ASN A 191 -3.88 6.17 -3.14
CA ASN A 191 -4.63 7.04 -2.24
C ASN A 191 -3.74 7.55 -1.09
N SER A 192 -2.87 6.71 -0.54
CA SER A 192 -1.88 7.12 0.47
C SER A 192 -0.96 8.22 -0.07
N LEU A 193 -0.46 8.07 -1.30
CA LEU A 193 0.33 9.09 -1.98
C LEU A 193 -0.46 10.39 -2.16
N LEU A 194 -1.73 10.30 -2.61
CA LEU A 194 -2.59 11.47 -2.79
C LEU A 194 -2.74 12.26 -1.49
N ARG A 195 -3.08 11.58 -0.40
CA ARG A 195 -3.24 12.19 0.93
C ARG A 195 -1.95 12.82 1.44
N ILE A 196 -0.78 12.20 1.18
CA ILE A 196 0.52 12.78 1.54
C ILE A 196 0.80 14.05 0.72
N VAL A 197 0.54 14.05 -0.58
CA VAL A 197 0.76 15.23 -1.44
C VAL A 197 -0.20 16.37 -1.07
N GLU A 198 -1.44 16.04 -0.70
CA GLU A 198 -2.42 17.02 -0.18
C GLU A 198 -1.92 17.68 1.10
N PHE A 199 -1.57 16.87 2.10
CA PHE A 199 -1.01 17.35 3.35
C PHE A 199 0.25 18.18 3.15
N TRP A 200 1.11 17.76 2.22
CA TRP A 200 2.30 18.53 1.91
C TRP A 200 1.94 19.89 1.31
N GLY A 201 0.95 19.94 0.42
CA GLY A 201 0.41 21.19 -0.11
C GLY A 201 -0.18 22.11 0.98
N GLU A 202 -0.88 21.56 1.96
CA GLU A 202 -1.41 22.29 3.12
C GLU A 202 -0.30 22.88 3.99
N ILE A 203 0.73 22.09 4.33
CA ILE A 203 1.91 22.57 5.07
C ILE A 203 2.59 23.72 4.32
N LEU A 204 2.69 23.60 3.01
CA LEU A 204 3.29 24.61 2.14
C LEU A 204 2.34 25.80 1.88
N LYS A 205 1.14 25.81 2.45
CA LYS A 205 0.11 26.86 2.31
C LYS A 205 -0.25 27.16 0.85
N ILE A 206 -0.28 26.12 0.02
CA ILE A 206 -0.62 26.23 -1.40
C ILE A 206 -2.14 26.38 -1.53
N LYS A 207 -2.61 27.47 -2.15
CA LYS A 207 -4.04 27.69 -2.41
C LYS A 207 -4.57 26.76 -3.51
N GLU A 208 -5.83 26.33 -3.39
CA GLU A 208 -6.53 25.50 -4.38
C GLU A 208 -6.77 26.20 -5.72
#